data_AF-A0A954QN60-F1
#
_entry.id   AF-A0A954QN60-F1
#
_cell.length_a   1.000
_cell.length_b   1.000
_cell.length_c   1.000
_cell.angle_alpha   90.00
_cell.angle_beta   90.00
_cell.angle_gamma   90.00
#
_symmetry.space_group_name_H-M   'P 1'
#
loop_
_entity.id
_entity.type
_entity.pdbx_description
1 polymer ?
#
loop_
_entity_poly.entity_id
_entity_poly.type
_entity_poly.pdbx_seq_one_letter_code
_entity_poly.pdbx_strand_id
1 'polypeptide(L)'
;FTGNVPWRHWPVFKSMAMMVGVAVTQIGMAILVTEQTQRVNYPPIGFFIFELQICIAVGLTICRFMWRIYPGTLEVFQAGIVRAGVELIPWERVAARESKFFDDRVTLVIRAVDDEDKTVGGMTLLVQVDAALRQQLLHPPNVVAA
;
A
#
# COMPACT_ATOMS: atom_id res chain seq x y z
N PHE A 1 5.87 -18.31 -2.56
CA PHE A 1 6.75 -17.99 -3.70
C PHE A 1 8.15 -17.68 -3.22
N THR A 2 9.05 -18.65 -3.23
CA THR A 2 10.52 -18.42 -3.21
C THR A 2 11.02 -18.50 -4.66
N GLY A 3 10.55 -17.56 -5.49
CA GLY A 3 11.02 -17.41 -6.86
C GLY A 3 12.02 -16.27 -6.91
N ASN A 4 13.23 -16.53 -7.39
CA ASN A 4 14.14 -15.46 -7.80
C ASN A 4 13.42 -14.61 -8.86
N VAL A 5 12.90 -13.45 -8.46
CA VAL A 5 12.26 -12.51 -9.36
C VAL A 5 13.35 -11.99 -10.30
N PRO A 6 13.35 -12.35 -11.59
CA PRO A 6 14.27 -11.74 -12.54
C PRO A 6 14.01 -10.23 -12.50
N TRP A 7 15.07 -9.42 -12.45
CA TRP A 7 15.02 -7.95 -12.30
C TRP A 7 14.89 -7.38 -10.88
N ARG A 8 15.15 -8.14 -9.80
CA ARG A 8 15.05 -7.68 -8.39
C ARG A 8 15.57 -6.26 -8.09
N HIS A 9 16.65 -5.80 -8.73
CA HIS A 9 17.27 -4.49 -8.46
C HIS A 9 16.82 -3.36 -9.41
N TRP A 10 16.24 -3.68 -10.56
CA TRP A 10 15.88 -2.69 -11.57
C TRP A 10 14.71 -1.78 -11.16
N PRO A 11 13.62 -2.30 -10.54
CA PRO A 11 12.60 -1.46 -9.93
C PRO A 11 13.17 -0.57 -8.84
N VAL A 12 14.10 -1.08 -8.02
CA VAL A 12 14.74 -0.30 -6.93
C VAL A 12 15.55 0.85 -7.50
N PHE A 13 16.39 0.61 -8.51
CA PHE A 13 17.18 1.67 -9.16
C PHE A 13 16.30 2.74 -9.79
N LYS A 14 15.26 2.34 -10.53
CA LYS A 14 14.33 3.29 -11.13
C LYS A 14 13.56 4.11 -10.08
N SER A 15 13.14 3.49 -8.98
CA SER A 15 12.50 4.20 -7.85
C SER A 15 13.45 5.23 -7.24
N MET A 16 14.70 4.85 -7.03
CA MET A 16 15.72 5.75 -6.47
C MET A 16 15.99 6.94 -7.41
N ALA A 17 16.08 6.70 -8.71
CA ALA A 17 16.25 7.75 -9.72
C ALA A 17 15.05 8.71 -9.77
N MET A 18 13.81 8.20 -9.70
CA MET A 18 12.62 9.06 -9.64
C MET A 18 12.54 9.86 -8.34
N MET A 19 12.86 9.26 -7.19
CA MET A 19 12.91 9.97 -5.92
C MET A 19 13.91 11.13 -5.97
N VAL A 20 15.11 10.89 -6.52
CA VAL A 20 16.11 11.94 -6.70
C VAL A 20 15.61 13.03 -7.64
N GLY A 21 14.96 12.67 -8.77
CA GLY A 21 14.40 13.64 -9.70
C GLY A 21 13.32 14.53 -9.07
N VAL A 22 12.43 13.94 -8.26
CA VAL A 22 11.41 14.67 -7.50
C VAL A 22 12.05 15.58 -6.47
N ALA A 23 13.03 15.08 -5.71
CA ALA A 23 13.75 15.88 -4.71
C ALA A 23 14.44 17.10 -5.34
N VAL A 24 15.12 16.92 -6.48
CA VAL A 24 15.76 18.03 -7.21
C VAL A 24 14.71 19.05 -7.69
N THR A 25 13.59 18.59 -8.24
CA THR A 25 12.50 19.47 -8.70
C THR A 25 11.89 20.27 -7.55
N GLN A 26 11.69 19.61 -6.39
CA GLN A 26 11.14 20.23 -5.18
C GLN A 26 12.12 21.24 -4.57
N ILE A 27 13.42 20.93 -4.51
CA ILE A 27 14.45 21.90 -4.08
C ILE A 27 14.48 23.11 -5.03
N GLY A 28 14.38 22.88 -6.34
CA GLY A 28 14.30 23.97 -7.32
C GLY A 28 13.07 24.86 -7.11
N MET A 29 11.90 24.27 -6.92
CA MET A 29 10.67 25.00 -6.57
C MET A 29 10.80 25.74 -5.24
N ALA A 30 11.39 25.11 -4.22
CA ALA A 30 11.57 25.73 -2.92
C ALA A 30 12.47 26.97 -2.99
N ILE A 31 13.55 26.93 -3.78
CA ILE A 31 14.43 28.08 -4.01
C ILE A 31 13.66 29.20 -4.73
N LEU A 32 12.96 28.88 -5.82
CA LEU A 32 12.18 29.86 -6.60
C LEU A 32 11.09 30.53 -5.74
N VAL A 33 10.36 29.74 -4.94
CA VAL A 33 9.34 30.26 -4.04
C VAL A 33 9.98 31.07 -2.93
N THR A 34 11.12 30.66 -2.36
CA THR A 34 11.81 31.42 -1.30
C THR A 34 12.27 32.80 -1.79
N GLU A 35 12.83 32.90 -3.01
CA GLU A 35 13.17 34.21 -3.61
C GLU A 35 11.94 35.12 -3.78
N GLN A 36 10.80 34.54 -4.16
CA GLN A 36 9.54 35.27 -4.29
C GLN A 36 8.94 35.64 -2.92
N THR A 37 9.15 34.78 -1.91
CA THR A 37 8.60 34.89 -0.55
C THR A 37 9.39 35.84 0.34
N GLN A 38 10.70 36.03 0.09
CA GLN A 38 11.48 37.10 0.72
C GLN A 38 10.93 38.50 0.39
N ARG A 39 10.16 38.66 -0.69
CA ARG A 39 9.42 39.90 -0.96
C ARG A 39 8.20 40.09 -0.06
N VAL A 40 7.75 39.06 0.66
CA VAL A 40 6.47 39.01 1.40
C VAL A 40 6.67 38.73 2.91
N ASN A 41 7.91 38.77 3.43
CA ASN A 41 8.21 38.62 4.88
C ASN A 41 7.68 37.32 5.54
N TYR A 42 7.60 36.22 4.79
CA TYR A 42 7.20 34.92 5.34
C TYR A 42 8.39 34.18 5.97
N PRO A 43 8.20 33.47 7.10
CA PRO A 43 9.30 32.76 7.75
C PRO A 43 9.75 31.54 6.91
N PRO A 44 11.00 31.51 6.43
CA PRO A 44 11.46 30.52 5.45
C PRO A 44 11.53 29.07 5.99
N ILE A 45 11.65 28.91 7.30
CA ILE A 45 11.80 27.60 7.95
C ILE A 45 10.50 26.78 7.87
N GLY A 46 9.34 27.41 8.07
CA GLY A 46 8.05 26.70 8.02
C GLY A 46 7.73 26.19 6.62
N PHE A 47 8.04 26.99 5.60
CA PHE A 47 7.87 26.62 4.20
C PHE A 47 8.80 25.45 3.81
N PHE A 48 10.07 25.49 4.25
CA PHE A 48 11.01 24.40 4.01
C PHE A 48 10.55 23.06 4.62
N ILE A 49 10.01 23.07 5.85
CA ILE A 49 9.47 21.86 6.49
C ILE A 49 8.29 21.30 5.70
N PHE A 50 7.39 22.17 5.21
CA PHE A 50 6.25 21.76 4.40
C PHE A 50 6.67 21.12 3.07
N GLU A 51 7.61 21.74 2.35
CA GLU A 51 8.17 21.17 1.12
C GLU A 51 8.87 19.83 1.37
N LEU A 52 9.60 19.68 2.48
CA LEU A 52 10.21 18.40 2.85
C LEU A 52 9.17 17.30 3.09
N GLN A 53 8.06 17.62 3.75
CA GLN A 53 6.96 16.68 3.98
C GLN A 53 6.30 16.24 2.66
N ILE A 54 6.04 17.18 1.75
CA ILE A 54 5.51 16.88 0.42
C ILE A 54 6.50 15.97 -0.34
N CYS A 55 7.79 16.30 -0.33
CA CYS A 55 8.81 15.51 -1.00
C CYS A 55 8.83 14.06 -0.50
N ILE A 56 8.78 13.85 0.82
CA ILE A 56 8.74 12.51 1.41
C ILE A 56 7.45 11.78 1.00
N ALA A 57 6.29 12.44 1.11
CA ALA A 57 5.00 11.84 0.78
C ALA A 57 4.90 11.44 -0.70
N VAL A 58 5.33 12.32 -1.62
CA VAL A 58 5.35 12.06 -3.06
C VAL A 58 6.36 10.97 -3.39
N GLY A 59 7.58 11.02 -2.82
CA GLY A 59 8.61 10.01 -3.04
C GLY A 59 8.17 8.61 -2.60
N LEU A 60 7.55 8.50 -1.43
CA LEU A 60 6.98 7.24 -0.94
C LEU A 60 5.85 6.74 -1.86
N THR A 61 4.98 7.65 -2.31
CA THR A 61 3.87 7.29 -3.21
C THR A 61 4.38 6.75 -4.54
N ILE A 62 5.35 7.43 -5.17
CA ILE A 62 5.97 6.97 -6.41
C ILE A 62 6.65 5.61 -6.22
N CYS A 63 7.40 5.42 -5.12
CA CYS A 63 8.03 4.13 -4.84
C CYS A 63 7.02 3.00 -4.74
N ARG A 64 5.90 3.22 -4.05
CA ARG A 64 4.81 2.23 -3.93
C ARG A 64 4.23 1.89 -5.30
N PHE A 65 3.95 2.89 -6.14
CA PHE A 65 3.48 2.68 -7.51
C PHE A 65 4.48 1.88 -8.35
N MET A 66 5.77 2.22 -8.27
CA MET A 66 6.84 1.55 -9.00
C MET A 66 7.03 0.10 -8.58
N TRP A 67 6.81 -0.20 -7.30
CA TRP A 67 6.82 -1.56 -6.78
C TRP A 67 5.49 -2.29 -6.97
N ARG A 68 4.53 -1.70 -7.70
CA ARG A 68 3.18 -2.24 -7.95
C ARG A 68 2.39 -2.50 -6.66
N ILE A 69 2.77 -1.81 -5.58
CA ILE A 69 2.07 -1.82 -4.31
C ILE A 69 1.03 -0.69 -4.37
N TYR A 70 -0.13 -1.00 -4.93
CA TYR A 70 -1.27 -0.08 -4.97
C TYR A 70 -1.99 -0.09 -3.61
N PRO A 71 -2.68 1.01 -3.23
CA PRO A 71 -3.42 1.09 -1.97
C PRO A 71 -4.49 0.01 -1.79
N GLY A 72 -4.89 -0.67 -2.88
CA GLY A 72 -5.80 -1.81 -2.88
C GLY A 72 -5.17 -3.14 -3.28
N THR A 73 -3.84 -3.23 -3.46
CA THR A 73 -3.20 -4.51 -3.79
C THR A 73 -3.35 -5.46 -2.60
N LEU A 74 -3.97 -6.60 -2.89
CA LEU A 74 -4.10 -7.72 -1.98
C LEU A 74 -3.42 -8.92 -2.63
N GLU A 75 -2.41 -9.43 -1.96
CA GLU A 75 -1.70 -10.63 -2.39
C GLU A 75 -2.11 -11.81 -1.52
N VAL A 76 -2.43 -12.92 -2.16
CA VAL A 76 -2.96 -14.12 -1.48
C VAL A 76 -1.81 -15.12 -1.32
N PHE A 77 -1.56 -15.53 -0.07
CA PHE A 77 -0.53 -16.50 0.29
C PHE A 77 -1.14 -17.67 1.06
N GLN A 78 -0.37 -18.76 1.19
CA GLN A 78 -0.80 -19.93 1.96
C GLN A 78 -1.01 -19.60 3.44
N ALA A 79 -0.19 -18.70 4.01
CA ALA A 79 -0.27 -18.29 5.41
C ALA A 79 -1.36 -17.22 5.68
N GLY A 80 -1.86 -16.54 4.66
CA GLY A 80 -2.78 -15.42 4.83
C GLY A 80 -2.82 -14.50 3.62
N ILE A 81 -3.31 -13.28 3.82
CA ILE A 81 -3.30 -12.23 2.81
C ILE A 81 -2.29 -11.15 3.18
N VAL A 82 -1.54 -10.63 2.21
CA VAL A 82 -0.71 -9.44 2.40
C VAL A 82 -1.45 -8.24 1.84
N ARG A 83 -1.69 -7.25 2.70
CA ARG A 83 -2.31 -5.99 2.33
C ARG A 83 -1.24 -4.93 2.08
N ALA A 84 -1.41 -4.18 0.98
CA ALA A 84 -0.59 -3.03 0.65
C ALA A 84 0.93 -3.30 0.71
N GLY A 85 1.33 -4.56 0.45
CA GLY A 85 2.71 -5.03 0.40
C GLY A 85 3.48 -5.01 1.73
N VAL A 86 2.82 -4.75 2.86
CA VAL A 86 3.51 -4.51 4.15
C VAL A 86 2.95 -5.30 5.31
N GLU A 87 1.68 -5.68 5.26
CA GLU A 87 0.97 -6.26 6.40
C GLU A 87 0.46 -7.65 6.05
N LEU A 88 1.00 -8.68 6.70
CA LEU A 88 0.51 -10.05 6.61
C LEU A 88 -0.63 -10.27 7.61
N ILE A 89 -1.80 -10.62 7.09
CA ILE A 89 -3.00 -10.89 7.87
C ILE A 89 -3.30 -12.39 7.77
N PRO A 90 -3.26 -13.14 8.89
CA PRO A 90 -3.51 -14.58 8.88
C PRO A 90 -4.96 -14.89 8.49
N TRP A 91 -5.19 -16.04 7.85
CA TRP A 91 -6.53 -16.46 7.40
C TRP A 91 -7.58 -16.50 8.51
N GLU A 92 -7.17 -16.81 9.74
CA GLU A 92 -8.03 -16.82 10.93
C GLU A 92 -8.74 -15.49 11.17
N ARG A 93 -8.14 -14.38 10.71
CA ARG A 93 -8.68 -13.02 10.84
C ARG A 93 -9.48 -12.59 9.61
N VAL A 94 -9.58 -13.44 8.59
CA VAL A 94 -10.19 -13.10 7.29
C VAL A 94 -11.41 -13.98 7.04
N ALA A 95 -12.59 -13.36 6.94
CA ALA A 95 -13.79 -14.02 6.48
C ALA A 95 -14.06 -13.62 5.02
N ALA A 96 -13.99 -14.57 4.10
CA ALA A 96 -14.37 -14.37 2.71
C ALA A 96 -15.85 -14.74 2.50
N ARG A 97 -16.58 -13.93 1.73
CA ARG A 97 -17.96 -14.17 1.34
C ARG A 97 -18.17 -13.76 -0.10
N GLU A 98 -19.09 -14.42 -0.77
CA GLU A 98 -19.52 -13.99 -2.10
C GLU A 98 -20.17 -12.60 -2.02
N SER A 99 -19.84 -11.74 -2.99
CA SER A 99 -20.52 -10.45 -3.12
C SER A 99 -21.96 -10.68 -3.58
N LYS A 100 -22.92 -10.11 -2.86
CA LYS A 100 -24.35 -10.14 -3.26
C LYS A 100 -24.67 -9.22 -4.43
N PHE A 101 -23.77 -8.31 -4.78
CA PHE A 101 -23.99 -7.24 -5.76
C PHE A 101 -23.21 -7.43 -7.06
N PHE A 102 -22.17 -8.29 -7.04
CA PHE A 102 -21.25 -8.45 -8.15
C PHE A 102 -20.78 -9.90 -8.21
N ASP A 103 -21.11 -10.60 -9.28
CA ASP A 103 -20.80 -12.03 -9.41
C ASP A 103 -19.30 -12.32 -9.54
N ASP A 104 -18.51 -11.34 -9.97
CA ASP A 104 -17.06 -11.45 -10.17
C ASP A 104 -16.23 -10.99 -8.95
N ARG A 105 -16.89 -10.72 -7.81
CA ARG A 105 -16.23 -10.17 -6.63
C ARG A 105 -16.45 -10.99 -5.37
N VAL A 106 -15.42 -10.99 -4.53
CA VAL A 106 -15.46 -11.57 -3.18
C VAL A 106 -15.34 -10.44 -2.18
N THR A 107 -16.19 -10.47 -1.17
CA THR A 107 -16.11 -9.57 -0.01
C THR A 107 -15.23 -10.23 1.05
N LEU A 108 -14.10 -9.62 1.35
CA LEU A 108 -13.21 -10.00 2.44
C LEU A 108 -13.48 -9.12 3.65
N VAL A 109 -13.77 -9.73 4.79
CA VAL A 109 -13.93 -9.05 6.07
C VAL A 109 -12.73 -9.39 6.94
N ILE A 110 -11.88 -8.40 7.17
CA ILE A 110 -10.69 -8.49 8.00
C ILE A 110 -11.08 -8.03 9.41
N ARG A 111 -10.94 -8.90 10.40
CA ARG A 111 -11.17 -8.56 11.81
C ARG A 111 -9.93 -7.87 12.37
N ALA A 112 -10.11 -6.68 12.93
CA ALA A 112 -9.07 -6.07 13.74
C ALA A 112 -9.11 -6.72 15.13
N VAL A 113 -7.98 -7.25 15.57
CA VAL A 113 -7.84 -7.86 16.89
C VAL A 113 -6.87 -6.97 17.66
N ASP A 114 -7.32 -6.44 18.79
CA ASP A 114 -6.45 -5.71 19.72
C ASP A 114 -5.65 -6.72 20.58
N ASP A 115 -4.59 -6.29 21.27
CA ASP A 115 -3.74 -7.17 22.09
C ASP A 115 -4.51 -7.94 23.20
N GLU A 116 -5.74 -7.52 23.51
CA GLU A 116 -6.66 -8.18 24.45
C GLU A 116 -7.70 -9.11 23.77
N ASP A 117 -7.51 -9.48 22.50
CA ASP A 117 -8.40 -10.37 21.73
C ASP A 117 -9.84 -9.85 21.57
N LYS A 118 -10.06 -8.57 21.87
CA LYS A 118 -11.33 -7.87 21.63
C LYS A 118 -11.37 -7.42 20.18
N THR A 119 -12.39 -7.83 19.43
CA THR A 119 -12.63 -7.33 18.07
C THR A 119 -13.05 -5.86 18.11
N VAL A 120 -12.08 -4.96 17.98
CA VAL A 120 -12.31 -3.51 17.88
C VAL A 120 -12.43 -3.15 16.39
N GLY A 121 -13.58 -3.49 15.81
CA GLY A 121 -13.91 -3.19 14.42
C GLY A 121 -13.32 -4.16 13.38
N GLY A 122 -13.67 -3.91 12.11
CA GLY A 122 -13.22 -4.72 10.99
C GLY A 122 -13.24 -3.93 9.70
N MET A 123 -12.35 -4.29 8.77
CA MET A 123 -12.29 -3.70 7.45
C MET A 123 -12.96 -4.63 6.44
N THR A 124 -13.81 -4.07 5.59
CA THR A 124 -14.40 -4.80 4.47
C THR A 124 -13.72 -4.37 3.18
N LEU A 125 -13.23 -5.34 2.42
CA LEU A 125 -12.62 -5.15 1.11
C LEU A 125 -13.44 -5.92 0.08
N LEU A 126 -13.72 -5.28 -1.05
CA LEU A 126 -14.34 -5.93 -2.20
C LEU A 126 -13.25 -6.16 -3.25
N VAL A 127 -12.97 -7.43 -3.55
CA VAL A 127 -11.87 -7.82 -4.44
C VAL A 127 -12.45 -8.50 -5.66
N GLN A 128 -12.10 -8.00 -6.84
CA GLN A 128 -12.39 -8.68 -8.10
C GLN A 128 -11.39 -9.82 -8.27
N VAL A 129 -11.89 -11.03 -8.47
CA VAL A 129 -11.06 -12.24 -8.48
C VAL A 129 -11.49 -13.17 -9.60
N ASP A 130 -10.51 -13.85 -10.18
CA ASP A 130 -10.76 -14.92 -11.15
C ASP A 130 -11.42 -16.13 -10.46
N ALA A 131 -12.12 -16.98 -11.23
CA ALA A 131 -12.89 -18.10 -10.72
C ALA A 131 -12.05 -19.08 -9.89
N ALA A 132 -10.80 -19.33 -10.30
CA ALA A 132 -9.87 -20.20 -9.56
C ALA A 132 -9.48 -19.59 -8.20
N LEU A 133 -9.21 -18.29 -8.16
CA LEU A 133 -8.85 -17.58 -6.93
C LEU A 133 -10.07 -17.40 -6.02
N ARG A 134 -11.26 -17.20 -6.59
CA ARG A 134 -12.53 -17.15 -5.84
C ARG A 134 -12.73 -18.42 -5.02
N GLN A 135 -12.55 -19.60 -5.64
CA GLN A 135 -12.67 -20.87 -4.91
C GLN A 135 -11.66 -20.98 -3.77
N GLN A 136 -10.41 -20.57 -3.99
CA GLN A 136 -9.39 -20.57 -2.94
C GLN A 136 -9.70 -19.60 -1.79
N LEU A 137 -10.30 -18.44 -2.09
CA LEU A 137 -10.67 -17.47 -1.06
C LEU A 137 -11.88 -17.92 -0.24
N LEU A 138 -12.88 -18.52 -0.88
CA LEU A 138 -14.06 -19.06 -0.19
C LEU A 138 -13.75 -20.35 0.59
N HIS A 139 -12.73 -21.10 0.15
CA HIS A 139 -12.24 -22.31 0.79
C HIS A 139 -10.71 -22.24 0.99
N PRO A 140 -10.22 -21.46 1.97
CA PRO A 140 -8.79 -21.35 2.20
C PRO A 140 -8.19 -22.71 2.52
N PRO A 141 -7.02 -23.08 1.95
CA PRO A 141 -6.45 -24.44 2.02
C PRO A 141 -6.12 -24.95 3.42
N ASN A 142 -6.29 -24.13 4.48
CA ASN A 142 -5.95 -24.47 5.86
C ASN A 142 -7.13 -24.34 6.85
N VAL A 143 -8.39 -24.27 6.40
CA VAL A 143 -9.56 -24.37 7.30
C VAL A 143 -10.08 -25.82 7.40
N VAL A 144 -9.28 -26.80 6.96
CA VAL A 144 -9.54 -28.21 7.27
C VAL A 144 -8.95 -28.51 8.64
N ALA A 145 -9.86 -28.55 9.63
CA ALA A 145 -9.74 -29.16 10.96
C ALA A 145 -8.64 -28.63 11.90
N ALA A 146 -9.06 -27.72 12.79
CA ALA A 146 -8.66 -27.76 14.19
C ALA A 146 -9.92 -27.98 15.03
#